data_AF-A0A951F8X2-F1
#
_entry.id   AF-A0A951F8X2-F1
#
_cell.length_a   1.000
_cell.length_b   1.000
_cell.length_c   1.000
_cell.angle_alpha   90.00
_cell.angle_beta   90.00
_cell.angle_gamma   90.00
#
_symmetry.space_group_name_H-M   'P 1'
#
loop_
_entity.id
_entity.type
_entity.pdbx_description
1 polymer ?
#
loop_
_entity_poly.entity_id
_entity_poly.type
_entity_poly.pdbx_seq_one_letter_code
_entity_poly.pdbx_strand_id
1 'polypeptide(L)'
;MLHSHIPYVLSHGISPHGTDWLAEAACETYLPLLDVCNQLASEGISPRITLGLTPVLVEQLADADFKDELTGYINDKVRQAKADQEQFRAESNYHMAYVA
;
A
#
# COMPACT_ATOMS: atom_id res chain seq x y z
N MET A 1 16.06 12.49 -5.11
CA MET A 1 16.22 11.03 -5.20
C MET A 1 15.33 10.40 -4.15
N LEU A 2 14.44 9.49 -4.53
CA LEU A 2 13.64 8.70 -3.59
C LEU A 2 14.33 7.36 -3.38
N HIS A 3 14.67 7.03 -2.15
CA HIS A 3 15.27 5.73 -1.80
C HIS A 3 14.27 4.92 -1.00
N SER A 4 14.04 3.68 -1.40
CA SER A 4 13.10 2.77 -0.77
C SER A 4 13.76 1.42 -0.49
N HIS A 5 13.54 0.96 0.74
CA HIS A 5 14.11 -0.24 1.31
C HIS A 5 13.14 -0.81 2.34
N ILE A 6 12.91 -2.12 2.27
CA ILE A 6 12.27 -2.94 3.30
C ILE A 6 13.18 -4.17 3.47
N PRO A 7 13.53 -4.58 4.71
CA PRO A 7 14.27 -5.82 4.93
C PRO A 7 13.46 -7.02 4.43
N TYR A 8 14.07 -8.20 4.39
CA TYR A 8 13.33 -9.41 4.02
C TYR A 8 12.33 -9.78 5.13
N VAL A 9 11.03 -9.66 4.84
CA VAL A 9 9.93 -9.91 5.78
C VAL A 9 9.01 -11.06 5.33
N LEU A 10 9.04 -11.47 4.06
CA LEU A 10 8.27 -12.62 3.59
C LEU A 10 8.58 -13.87 4.42
N SER A 11 7.55 -14.60 4.84
CA SER A 11 7.67 -15.76 5.73
C SER A 11 8.27 -15.49 7.13
N HIS A 12 8.42 -14.24 7.56
CA HIS A 12 8.98 -13.87 8.88
C HIS A 12 7.92 -13.29 9.85
N GLY A 13 6.66 -13.69 9.67
CA GLY A 13 5.52 -13.20 10.43
C GLY A 13 4.80 -12.05 9.73
N ILE A 14 3.58 -11.78 10.20
CA ILE A 14 2.69 -10.82 9.54
C ILE A 14 2.75 -9.44 10.22
N SER A 15 2.73 -9.39 11.56
CA SER A 15 2.58 -8.14 12.32
C SER A 15 3.22 -8.29 13.72
N PRO A 16 3.71 -7.21 14.38
CA PRO A 16 3.69 -5.79 13.97
C PRO A 16 4.83 -5.34 13.06
N HIS A 17 5.77 -6.24 12.77
CA HIS A 17 6.98 -5.97 12.00
C HIS A 17 7.21 -7.11 11.00
N GLY A 18 6.30 -7.25 10.04
CA GLY A 18 6.27 -8.39 9.12
C GLY A 18 5.87 -8.01 7.70
N THR A 19 5.09 -8.87 7.07
CA THR A 19 4.56 -8.60 5.72
C THR A 19 3.58 -7.43 5.69
N ASP A 20 3.03 -7.02 6.84
CA ASP A 20 2.25 -5.78 6.98
C ASP A 20 3.02 -4.53 6.54
N TRP A 21 4.29 -4.38 6.92
CA TRP A 21 5.13 -3.26 6.49
C TRP A 21 5.31 -3.20 4.97
N LEU A 22 5.48 -4.36 4.33
CA LEU A 22 5.64 -4.43 2.89
C LEU A 22 4.33 -4.11 2.17
N ALA A 23 3.19 -4.59 2.71
CA ALA A 23 1.87 -4.29 2.18
C ALA A 23 1.50 -2.80 2.35
N GLU A 24 1.79 -2.21 3.50
CA GLU A 24 1.63 -0.77 3.77
C GLU A 24 2.45 0.07 2.80
N ALA A 25 3.73 -0.26 2.63
CA ALA A 25 4.59 0.45 1.68
C ALA A 25 4.07 0.32 0.22
N ALA A 26 3.57 -0.85 -0.16
CA ALA A 26 2.96 -1.06 -1.47
C ALA A 26 1.70 -0.22 -1.68
N CYS A 27 0.75 -0.28 -0.74
CA CYS A 27 -0.54 0.40 -0.82
C CYS A 27 -0.45 1.92 -0.67
N GLU A 28 0.40 2.41 0.23
CA GLU A 28 0.39 3.81 0.65
C GLU A 28 1.51 4.63 0.01
N THR A 29 2.52 3.98 -0.59
CA THR A 29 3.64 4.66 -1.25
C THR A 29 3.80 4.26 -2.71
N TYR A 30 3.98 2.98 -3.02
CA TYR A 30 4.39 2.57 -4.37
C TYR A 30 3.26 2.65 -5.39
N LEU A 31 2.07 2.16 -5.06
CA LEU A 31 0.91 2.26 -5.95
C LEU A 31 0.50 3.72 -6.20
N PRO A 32 0.36 4.59 -5.17
CA PRO A 32 0.06 6.01 -5.40
C PRO A 32 1.15 6.73 -6.20
N LEU A 33 2.44 6.44 -5.96
CA LEU A 33 3.53 7.02 -6.75
C LEU A 33 3.44 6.59 -8.22
N LEU A 34 3.13 5.32 -8.47
CA LEU A 34 2.94 4.79 -9.81
C LEU A 34 1.75 5.47 -10.51
N ASP A 35 0.64 5.67 -9.81
CA ASP A 35 -0.54 6.36 -10.33
C ASP A 35 -0.23 7.80 -10.73
N VAL A 36 0.51 8.55 -9.90
CA VAL A 36 0.96 9.92 -10.23
C VAL A 36 1.89 9.91 -11.45
N CYS A 37 2.83 8.96 -11.54
CA CYS A 37 3.71 8.83 -12.70
C CYS A 37 2.91 8.53 -13.98
N ASN A 38 1.92 7.64 -13.89
CA ASN A 38 1.05 7.29 -15.01
C ASN A 38 0.17 8.47 -15.45
N GLN A 39 -0.36 9.24 -14.48
CA GLN A 39 -1.14 10.44 -14.77
C GLN A 39 -0.31 11.47 -15.54
N LEU A 40 0.88 11.80 -15.04
CA LEU A 40 1.79 12.74 -15.72
C LEU A 40 2.14 12.26 -17.14
N ALA A 41 2.45 10.97 -17.29
CA ALA A 41 2.72 10.38 -18.60
C ALA A 41 1.52 10.50 -19.55
N SER A 42 0.29 10.33 -19.05
CA SER A 42 -0.94 10.49 -19.83
C SER A 42 -1.19 11.93 -20.29
N GLU A 43 -0.67 12.91 -19.55
CA GLU A 43 -0.70 14.33 -19.88
C GLU A 43 0.46 14.76 -20.80
N GLY A 44 1.29 13.81 -21.25
CA GLY A 44 2.47 14.08 -22.09
C GLY A 44 3.68 14.61 -21.32
N ILE A 45 3.64 14.57 -19.98
CA ILE A 45 4.71 15.03 -19.10
C ILE A 45 5.55 13.82 -18.68
N SER A 46 6.83 13.79 -19.06
CA SER A 46 7.75 12.76 -18.57
C SER A 46 8.17 13.04 -17.12
N PRO A 47 7.83 12.16 -16.14
CA PRO A 47 8.22 12.37 -14.75
C PRO A 47 9.74 12.23 -14.62
N ARG A 48 10.44 13.33 -14.34
CA ARG A 48 11.90 13.34 -14.18
C ARG A 48 12.32 13.00 -12.75
N ILE A 49 11.94 11.80 -12.30
CA ILE A 49 12.25 11.30 -10.96
C ILE A 49 13.32 10.22 -10.99
N THR A 50 14.07 10.09 -9.90
CA THR A 50 15.03 9.00 -9.69
C THR A 50 14.60 8.20 -8.47
N LEU A 51 14.35 6.91 -8.68
CA LEU A 51 13.93 5.95 -7.67
C LEU A 51 15.03 4.91 -7.45
N GLY A 52 15.52 4.79 -6.22
CA GLY A 52 16.43 3.73 -5.81
C GLY A 52 15.67 2.68 -5.01
N LEU A 53 15.55 1.47 -5.55
CA LEU A 53 14.94 0.32 -4.90
C LEU A 53 16.04 -0.68 -4.53
N THR A 54 16.09 -1.10 -3.28
CA THR A 54 17.06 -2.14 -2.88
C THR A 54 16.71 -3.49 -3.52
N PRO A 55 17.69 -4.32 -3.93
CA PRO A 55 17.40 -5.63 -4.54
C PRO A 55 16.47 -6.51 -3.70
N VAL A 56 16.69 -6.57 -2.38
CA VAL A 56 15.84 -7.33 -1.45
C VAL A 56 14.39 -6.88 -1.43
N LEU A 57 14.12 -5.58 -1.67
CA LEU A 57 12.75 -5.09 -1.79
C LEU A 57 12.12 -5.56 -3.10
N VAL A 58 12.84 -5.43 -4.22
CA VAL A 58 12.31 -5.78 -5.55
C VAL A 58 12.01 -7.28 -5.65
N GLU A 59 12.85 -8.14 -5.08
CA GLU A 59 12.58 -9.59 -5.01
C GLU A 59 11.26 -9.88 -4.27
N GLN A 60 11.04 -9.25 -3.13
CA GLN A 60 9.80 -9.46 -2.36
C GLN A 60 8.56 -8.92 -3.08
N LEU A 61 8.65 -7.76 -3.74
CA LEU A 61 7.55 -7.21 -4.54
C LEU A 61 7.21 -8.08 -5.76
N ALA A 62 8.20 -8.80 -6.30
CA ALA A 62 8.03 -9.68 -7.45
C ALA A 62 7.49 -11.07 -7.07
N ASP A 63 7.61 -11.46 -5.81
CA ASP A 63 7.18 -12.76 -5.29
C ASP A 63 5.67 -13.01 -5.51
N ALA A 64 5.30 -14.26 -5.79
CA ALA A 64 3.91 -14.63 -6.03
C ALA A 64 3.11 -14.68 -4.72
N ASP A 65 3.70 -15.21 -3.65
CA ASP A 65 3.05 -15.32 -2.33
C ASP A 65 2.75 -13.92 -1.80
N PHE A 66 3.66 -12.96 -2.01
CA PHE A 66 3.41 -11.56 -1.63
C PHE A 66 2.21 -10.95 -2.37
N LYS A 67 2.01 -11.25 -3.66
CA LYS A 67 0.88 -10.70 -4.43
C LYS A 67 -0.45 -11.21 -3.89
N ASP A 68 -0.50 -12.48 -3.50
CA ASP A 68 -1.67 -13.08 -2.87
C ASP A 68 -1.91 -12.49 -1.47
N GLU A 69 -0.86 -12.35 -0.65
CA GLU A 69 -0.92 -11.69 0.66
C GLU A 69 -1.39 -10.24 0.56
N LEU A 70 -0.87 -9.47 -0.40
CA LEU A 70 -1.25 -8.07 -0.63
C LEU A 70 -2.72 -7.96 -1.02
N THR A 71 -3.21 -8.87 -1.86
CA THR A 71 -4.64 -8.91 -2.23
C THR A 71 -5.51 -9.17 -1.00
N GLY A 72 -5.10 -10.11 -0.13
CA GLY A 72 -5.75 -10.35 1.15
C GLY A 72 -5.76 -9.12 2.05
N TYR A 73 -4.60 -8.48 2.21
CA TYR A 73 -4.43 -7.25 3.00
C TYR A 73 -5.37 -6.13 2.53
N ILE A 74 -5.43 -5.86 1.22
CA ILE A 74 -6.30 -4.81 0.65
C ILE A 74 -7.77 -5.12 0.90
N ASN A 75 -8.20 -6.35 0.65
CA ASN A 75 -9.59 -6.76 0.90
C ASN A 75 -9.97 -6.61 2.38
N ASP A 76 -9.05 -6.93 3.27
CA ASP A 76 -9.23 -6.78 4.71
C ASP A 76 -9.34 -5.31 5.13
N LYS A 77 -8.52 -4.42 4.56
CA LYS A 77 -8.61 -2.97 4.79
C LYS A 77 -9.92 -2.38 4.26
N VAL A 78 -10.36 -2.79 3.07
CA VAL A 78 -11.66 -2.37 2.51
C VAL A 78 -12.82 -2.84 3.39
N ARG A 79 -12.76 -4.07 3.91
CA ARG A 79 -13.76 -4.59 4.84
C ARG A 79 -13.80 -3.77 6.13
N GLN A 80 -12.65 -3.47 6.71
CA GLN A 80 -12.53 -2.69 7.95
C GLN A 80 -13.07 -1.27 7.75
N ALA A 81 -12.66 -0.56 6.70
CA ALA A 81 -13.15 0.78 6.37
C ALA A 81 -14.68 0.84 6.25
N LYS A 82 -15.30 -0.16 5.59
CA LYS A 82 -16.76 -0.26 5.48
C LYS A 82 -17.44 -0.48 6.84
N ALA A 83 -16.90 -1.39 7.64
CA ALA A 83 -17.43 -1.66 8.97
C ALA A 83 -17.32 -0.43 9.89
N ASP A 84 -16.19 0.27 9.86
CA ASP A 84 -15.96 1.50 10.60
C ASP A 84 -16.95 2.59 10.17
N GLN A 85 -17.15 2.78 8.85
CA GLN A 85 -18.13 3.72 8.33
C GLN A 85 -19.56 3.41 8.81
N GLU A 86 -19.99 2.14 8.78
CA GLU A 86 -21.31 1.71 9.26
C GLU A 86 -21.46 1.97 10.76
N GLN A 87 -20.45 1.64 11.55
CA GLN A 87 -20.43 1.88 12.99
C GLN A 87 -20.52 3.38 13.31
N PHE A 88 -19.69 4.21 12.70
CA PHE A 88 -19.70 5.65 12.95
C PHE A 88 -21.01 6.31 12.54
N ARG A 89 -21.69 5.81 11.50
CA ARG A 89 -23.04 6.27 11.15
C ARG A 89 -24.06 5.91 12.22
N ALA A 90 -24.01 4.68 12.77
CA ALA A 90 -24.89 4.25 13.84
C ALA A 90 -24.71 5.08 15.12
N GLU A 91 -23.49 5.53 15.39
CA GLU A 91 -23.14 6.40 16.52
C GLU A 91 -23.43 7.90 16.26
N SER A 92 -24.02 8.25 15.11
CA SER A 92 -24.22 9.65 14.67
C SER A 92 -22.92 10.48 14.56
N ASN A 93 -21.77 9.81 14.45
CA ASN A 93 -20.48 10.44 14.23
C ASN A 93 -20.21 10.61 12.73
N TYR A 94 -20.95 11.52 12.10
CA TYR A 94 -20.93 11.70 10.64
C TYR A 94 -19.57 12.13 10.08
N HIS A 95 -18.76 12.84 10.87
CA HIS A 95 -17.41 13.20 10.44
C HIS A 95 -16.52 11.97 10.31
N MET A 96 -16.51 11.10 11.33
CA MET A 96 -15.74 9.85 11.28
C MET A 96 -16.25 8.92 10.19
N ALA A 97 -17.57 8.84 9.99
CA ALA A 97 -18.15 8.07 8.88
C ALA A 97 -17.75 8.57 7.47
N TYR A 98 -17.41 9.86 7.33
CA TYR A 98 -16.98 10.44 6.06
C TYR A 98 -15.50 10.14 5.75
N VAL A 99 -14.65 10.05 6.78
CA VAL A 99 -13.21 9.79 6.63
C VAL A 99 -12.82 8.31 6.76
N ALA A 100 -13.75 7.46 7.20
CA ALA A 100 -13.62 6.01 7.18
C ALA A 100 -13.75 5.46 5.76
#